data_AF-A0A7X6I4H0-F1
#
_entry.id   AF-A0A7X6I4H0-F1
#
_cell.length_a   1.000
_cell.length_b   1.000
_cell.length_c   1.000
_cell.angle_alpha   90.00
_cell.angle_beta   90.00
_cell.angle_gamma   90.00
#
_symmetry.space_group_name_H-M   'P 1'
#
loop_
_entity.id
_entity.type
_entity.pdbx_description
1 polymer ?
#
loop_
_entity_poly.entity_id
_entity_poly.type
_entity_poly.pdbx_seq_one_letter_code
_entity_poly.pdbx_strand_id
1 'polypeptide(L)'
;MTYLVAIVAFITFFGSQILIEKKKIPKILQEQKLLGIILISFLGISVSLILAVLTKIVLIPVVVTLFFASVISWKYREKFKEMESGKEHV
;
A
#
# COMPACT_ATOMS: atom_id res chain seq x y z
N MET A 1 -9.87 18.36 13.30
CA MET A 1 -10.01 17.20 12.40
C MET A 1 -8.97 17.22 11.28
N THR A 2 -8.87 18.30 10.49
CA THR A 2 -7.97 18.36 9.31
C THR A 2 -6.48 18.14 9.64
N TYR A 3 -5.97 18.78 10.69
CA TYR A 3 -4.58 18.58 11.13
C TYR A 3 -4.30 17.15 11.62
N LEU A 4 -5.28 16.51 12.26
CA LEU A 4 -5.15 15.13 12.73
C LEU A 4 -5.05 14.17 11.53
N VAL A 5 -5.90 14.35 10.51
CA VAL A 5 -5.82 13.57 9.26
C VAL A 5 -4.46 13.76 8.59
N ALA A 6 -3.95 14.99 8.53
CA ALA A 6 -2.62 15.27 7.96
C ALA A 6 -1.48 14.58 8.73
N ILE A 7 -1.50 14.64 10.07
CA ILE A 7 -0.50 13.97 10.93
C ILE A 7 -0.57 12.45 10.75
N VAL A 8 -1.76 11.86 10.79
CA VAL A 8 -1.95 10.42 10.58
C VAL A 8 -1.48 10.02 9.19
N ALA A 9 -1.85 10.76 8.15
CA ALA A 9 -1.41 10.50 6.79
C ALA A 9 0.13 10.54 6.66
N PHE A 10 0.76 11.54 7.26
CA PHE A 10 2.22 11.67 7.28
C PHE A 10 2.88 10.48 7.97
N ILE A 11 2.43 10.12 9.18
CA ILE A 11 2.97 8.97 9.93
C ILE A 11 2.75 7.67 9.17
N THR A 12 1.57 7.46 8.59
CA THR A 12 1.26 6.26 7.80
C THR A 12 2.13 6.16 6.57
N PHE A 13 2.35 7.26 5.85
CA PHE A 13 3.22 7.27 4.68
C PHE A 13 4.65 6.87 5.04
N PHE A 14 5.29 7.58 5.98
CA PHE A 14 6.67 7.28 6.39
C PHE A 14 6.80 5.90 7.04
N GLY A 15 5.83 5.51 7.89
CA GLY A 15 5.78 4.18 8.48
C GLY A 15 5.71 3.08 7.41
N SER A 16 4.91 3.28 6.38
CA SER A 16 4.81 2.35 5.24
C SER A 16 6.12 2.26 4.48
N GLN A 17 6.77 3.38 4.18
CA GLN A 17 8.08 3.39 3.51
C GLN A 17 9.14 2.63 4.32
N ILE A 18 9.21 2.86 5.64
CA ILE A 18 10.14 2.15 6.53
C ILE A 18 9.86 0.64 6.55
N LEU A 19 8.58 0.23 6.60
CA LEU A 19 8.21 -1.19 6.57
C LEU A 19 8.60 -1.85 5.24
N ILE A 20 8.39 -1.14 4.14
CA ILE A 20 8.76 -1.57 2.78
C ILE A 20 10.28 -1.74 2.68
N GLU A 21 11.07 -0.77 3.10
CA GLU A 21 12.54 -0.83 3.05
C GLU A 21 13.10 -1.97 3.91
N LYS A 22 12.50 -2.20 5.09
CA LYS A 22 12.87 -3.33 5.96
C LYS A 22 12.34 -4.68 5.47
N LYS A 23 11.73 -4.74 4.28
CA LYS A 23 11.08 -5.94 3.71
C LYS A 23 10.07 -6.60 4.65
N LYS A 24 9.48 -5.83 5.57
CA LYS A 24 8.46 -6.29 6.54
C LYS A 24 7.04 -6.26 5.95
N ILE A 25 6.93 -6.34 4.63
CA ILE A 25 5.64 -6.45 3.95
C ILE A 25 5.16 -7.90 4.08
N PRO A 26 3.86 -8.15 4.34
CA PRO A 26 3.30 -9.48 4.34
C PRO A 26 3.71 -10.30 3.10
N LYS A 27 4.14 -11.55 3.29
CA LYS A 27 4.55 -12.44 2.19
C LYS A 27 3.48 -12.56 1.10
N ILE A 28 2.21 -12.56 1.51
CA ILE A 28 1.04 -12.58 0.62
C ILE A 28 1.08 -11.43 -0.39
N LEU A 29 1.59 -10.24 -0.03
CA LEU A 29 1.72 -9.11 -0.96
C LEU A 29 3.02 -9.18 -1.77
N GLN A 30 4.08 -9.77 -1.22
CA GLN A 30 5.37 -9.90 -1.91
C GLN A 30 5.30 -10.88 -3.08
N GLU A 31 4.62 -12.01 -2.89
CA GLU A 31 4.53 -13.10 -3.87
C GLU A 31 3.53 -12.82 -5.02
N GLN A 32 2.68 -11.81 -4.87
CA GLN A 32 1.67 -11.48 -5.86
C GLN A 32 2.26 -10.73 -7.06
N LYS A 33 1.69 -11.01 -8.24
CA LYS A 33 1.94 -10.21 -9.44
C LYS A 33 1.35 -8.81 -9.27
N LEU A 34 1.82 -7.86 -10.08
CA LEU A 34 1.38 -6.46 -10.04
C LEU A 34 -0.15 -6.31 -10.11
N LEU A 35 -0.80 -7.01 -11.04
CA LEU A 35 -2.28 -7.04 -11.14
C LEU A 35 -2.94 -7.60 -9.87
N GLY A 36 -2.37 -8.64 -9.27
CA GLY A 36 -2.86 -9.20 -8.01
C GLY A 36 -2.80 -8.19 -6.87
N ILE A 37 -1.71 -7.44 -6.75
CA ILE A 37 -1.58 -6.36 -5.75
C ILE A 37 -2.61 -5.26 -5.99
N ILE A 38 -2.85 -4.86 -7.23
CA ILE A 38 -3.85 -3.83 -7.56
C ILE A 38 -5.26 -4.31 -7.15
N LEU A 39 -5.63 -5.55 -7.47
CA LEU A 39 -6.93 -6.12 -7.10
C LEU A 39 -7.10 -6.24 -5.58
N ILE A 40 -6.08 -6.75 -4.87
CA ILE A 40 -6.08 -6.84 -3.41
C ILE A 40 -6.19 -5.45 -2.77
N SER A 41 -5.47 -4.47 -3.31
CA SER A 41 -5.51 -3.09 -2.84
C SER A 41 -6.91 -2.48 -3.02
N PHE A 42 -7.52 -2.69 -4.18
CA PHE A 42 -8.89 -2.22 -4.45
C PHE A 42 -9.91 -2.83 -3.48
N LEU A 43 -9.79 -4.14 -3.23
CA LEU A 43 -10.66 -4.85 -2.30
C LEU A 43 -10.44 -4.36 -0.85
N GLY A 44 -9.17 -4.19 -0.44
CA GLY A 44 -8.82 -3.69 0.88
C GLY A 44 -9.33 -2.26 1.13
N ILE A 45 -9.20 -1.37 0.14
CA ILE A 45 -9.73 -0.01 0.20
C ILE A 45 -11.27 -0.05 0.27
N SER A 46 -11.93 -0.88 -0.54
CA SER A 46 -13.39 -1.01 -0.51
C SER A 46 -13.91 -1.47 0.85
N VAL A 47 -13.27 -2.49 1.44
CA VAL A 47 -13.59 -2.96 2.80
C VAL A 47 -13.36 -1.86 3.83
N SER A 48 -12.29 -1.06 3.68
CA SER A 48 -11.99 0.05 4.59
C SER A 48 -13.07 1.14 4.57
N LEU A 49 -13.66 1.41 3.39
CA LEU A 49 -14.77 2.36 3.26
C LEU A 49 -16.02 1.86 3.96
N ILE A 50 -16.35 0.57 3.80
CA ILE A 50 -17.46 -0.08 4.50
C ILE A 50 -17.25 0.05 6.02
N LEU A 51 -16.05 -0.31 6.51
CA LEU A 51 -15.72 -0.18 7.93
C LEU A 51 -15.79 1.25 8.45
N ALA A 52 -15.40 2.24 7.64
CA ALA A 52 -15.51 3.65 8.00
C ALA A 52 -16.97 4.06 8.23
N VAL A 53 -17.89 3.59 7.38
CA VAL A 53 -19.33 3.85 7.51
C VAL A 53 -19.90 3.19 8.77
N LEU A 54 -19.52 1.92 9.03
CA LEU A 54 -20.01 1.18 10.21
C LEU A 54 -19.50 1.78 11.52
N THR A 55 -18.23 2.14 11.58
CA THR A 55 -17.56 2.63 12.82
C THR A 55 -17.64 4.14 12.99
N LYS A 56 -18.00 4.88 11.93
CA LYS A 56 -17.93 6.34 11.82
C LYS A 56 -16.50 6.90 11.96
N ILE A 57 -15.47 6.08 11.72
CA ILE A 57 -14.06 6.48 11.81
C ILE A 57 -13.50 6.73 10.41
N VAL A 58 -13.42 8.01 10.03
CA VAL A 58 -12.94 8.45 8.69
C VAL A 58 -11.44 8.23 8.49
N LEU A 59 -10.68 7.98 9.56
CA LEU A 59 -9.23 7.74 9.48
C LEU A 59 -8.88 6.37 8.88
N ILE A 60 -9.77 5.38 9.01
CA ILE A 60 -9.55 4.02 8.52
C ILE A 60 -9.21 4.01 7.02
N PRO A 61 -10.04 4.57 6.13
CA PRO A 61 -9.75 4.56 4.70
C PRO A 61 -8.52 5.38 4.35
N VAL A 62 -8.24 6.48 5.06
CA VAL A 62 -7.02 7.28 4.84
C VAL A 62 -5.77 6.44 5.05
N VAL A 63 -5.70 5.73 6.18
CA VAL A 63 -4.54 4.88 6.51
C VAL A 63 -4.41 3.74 5.52
N VAL A 64 -5.52 3.05 5.21
CA VAL A 64 -5.52 1.90 4.31
C VAL A 64 -5.12 2.29 2.89
N THR A 65 -5.67 3.39 2.36
CA THR A 65 -5.32 3.88 1.03
C THR A 65 -3.86 4.28 0.92
N LEU A 66 -3.30 4.99 1.91
CA LEU A 66 -1.89 5.39 1.88
C LEU A 66 -0.93 4.20 1.98
N PHE A 67 -1.28 3.21 2.80
CA PHE A 67 -0.53 1.97 2.88
C PHE A 67 -0.50 1.25 1.53
N PHE A 68 -1.67 1.01 0.92
CA PHE A 68 -1.74 0.31 -0.36
C PHE A 68 -1.10 1.10 -1.51
N ALA A 69 -1.24 2.43 -1.54
CA ALA A 69 -0.54 3.28 -2.50
C ALA A 69 0.99 3.10 -2.39
N SER A 70 1.52 3.03 -1.16
CA SER A 70 2.94 2.78 -0.91
C SER A 70 3.37 1.38 -1.38
N VAL A 71 2.56 0.36 -1.12
CA VAL A 71 2.82 -1.02 -1.57
C VAL A 71 2.80 -1.14 -3.09
N ILE A 72 1.83 -0.51 -3.76
CA ILE A 72 1.75 -0.48 -5.23
C ILE A 72 3.00 0.20 -5.80
N SER A 73 3.36 1.38 -5.27
CA SER A 73 4.55 2.12 -5.70
C SER A 73 5.83 1.28 -5.56
N TRP A 74 5.98 0.57 -4.43
CA TRP A 74 7.09 -0.35 -4.22
C TRP A 74 7.12 -1.48 -5.24
N LYS A 75 5.99 -2.14 -5.52
CA LYS A 75 5.95 -3.25 -6.48
C LYS A 75 6.29 -2.79 -7.89
N TYR A 76 5.79 -1.63 -8.31
CA TYR A 76 6.20 -1.02 -9.58
C TYR A 76 7.71 -0.80 -9.63
N ARG A 77 8.29 -0.21 -8.58
CA ARG A 77 9.73 0.01 -8.49
C ARG A 77 10.54 -1.29 -8.57
N GLU A 78 10.08 -2.37 -7.92
CA GLU A 78 10.74 -3.68 -8.06
C GLU A 78 10.66 -4.22 -9.48
N LYS A 79 9.50 -4.09 -10.14
CA LYS A 79 9.32 -4.51 -11.52
C LYS A 79 10.25 -3.74 -12.47
N PHE A 80 10.34 -2.42 -12.33
CA PHE A 80 11.27 -1.62 -13.13
C PHE A 80 12.74 -2.01 -12.90
N LYS A 81 13.14 -2.26 -11.66
CA LYS A 81 14.51 -2.76 -11.38
C LYS A 81 14.79 -4.12 -11.99
N GLU A 82 13.79 -5.02 -12.00
CA GLU A 82 13.91 -6.33 -12.65
C GLU A 82 14.13 -6.16 -14.16
N MET A 83 13.36 -5.28 -14.81
CA MET A 83 13.51 -4.92 -16.23
C MET A 83 14.88 -4.34 -16.54
N GLU A 84 15.34 -3.36 -15.74
CA GLU A 84 16.67 -2.74 -15.89
C GLU A 84 17.82 -3.73 -15.66
N SER A 85 17.62 -4.75 -14.83
CA SER A 85 18.63 -5.80 -14.57
C SER A 85 18.79 -6.82 -15.70
N GLY A 86 18.02 -6.70 -16.79
CA GLY A 86 18.14 -7.55 -17.98
C GLY A 86 17.56 -8.96 -17.81
N LYS A 87 16.81 -9.23 -16.73
CA LYS A 87 16.28 -10.56 -16.40
C LYS A 87 15.02 -10.96 -17.17
N GLU A 88 14.40 -10.05 -17.94
CA GLU A 88 13.21 -10.35 -18.75
C GLU A 88 13.53 -10.92 -20.15
N HIS A 89 14.81 -11.10 -20.51
CA HIS A 89 15.21 -11.64 -21.81
C HIS A 89 16.25 -12.76 -21.69
N VAL A 90 15.93 -13.86 -21.01
CA VAL A 90 16.50 -15.19 -21.27
C VAL A 90 15.41 -16.24 -21.12
#